data_AF-A0A2J4R6E6-F1
#
_entry.id   AF-A0A2J4R6E6-F1
#
_cell.length_a   1.000
_cell.length_b   1.000
_cell.length_c   1.000
_cell.angle_alpha   90.00
_cell.angle_beta   90.00
_cell.angle_gamma   90.00
#
_symmetry.space_group_name_H-M   'P 1'
#
loop_
_entity.id
_entity.type
_entity.pdbx_description
1 polymer ?
#
loop_
_entity_poly.entity_id
_entity_poly.type
_entity_poly.pdbx_seq_one_letter_code
_entity_poly.pdbx_strand_id
1 'polypeptide(L)'
;QPESAVTAIAVVFCAGVILLALAAIVFSKQMKLDRKAHLVVLQEVARIKAGGKIADIAPDVRLVVEDLVGHRYEECWGNSRLFKDTREGAVQTAVSH
;
A
#
# COMPACT_ATOMS: atom_id res chain seq x y z
N GLN A 1 35.24 41.04 -12.03
CA GLN A 1 34.32 40.29 -11.15
C GLN A 1 35.19 39.45 -10.22
N PRO A 2 34.98 39.49 -8.89
CA PRO A 2 35.85 38.77 -7.98
C PRO A 2 35.63 37.27 -8.19
N GLU A 3 36.72 36.52 -8.40
CA GLU A 3 36.70 35.05 -8.60
C GLU A 3 36.00 34.30 -7.45
N SER A 4 35.92 34.93 -6.27
CA SER A 4 35.21 34.41 -5.09
C SER A 4 33.71 34.24 -5.30
N ALA A 5 33.05 35.13 -6.05
CA ALA A 5 31.61 35.06 -6.28
C ALA A 5 31.26 33.89 -7.21
N VAL A 6 32.06 33.66 -8.25
CA VAL A 6 31.89 32.55 -9.20
C VAL A 6 32.10 31.21 -8.48
N THR A 7 33.14 31.12 -7.64
CA THR A 7 33.44 29.91 -6.86
C THR A 7 32.33 29.60 -5.86
N ALA A 8 31.79 30.60 -5.16
CA ALA A 8 30.69 30.41 -4.23
C ALA A 8 29.43 29.87 -4.92
N ILE A 9 29.06 30.43 -6.08
CA ILE A 9 27.91 29.96 -6.86
C ILE A 9 28.14 28.53 -7.35
N ALA A 10 29.33 28.22 -7.86
CA ALA A 10 29.66 26.87 -8.33
C ALA A 10 29.56 25.83 -7.21
N VAL A 11 30.07 26.15 -6.01
CA VAL A 11 29.98 25.26 -4.84
C VAL A 11 28.53 25.03 -4.43
N VAL A 12 27.69 26.07 -4.39
CA VAL A 12 26.27 25.93 -4.04
C VAL A 12 25.53 25.08 -5.07
N PHE A 13 25.80 25.25 -6.36
CA PHE A 13 25.20 24.41 -7.41
C PHE A 13 25.64 22.95 -7.29
N CYS A 14 26.94 22.69 -7.14
CA CYS A 14 27.46 21.34 -6.99
C CYS A 14 26.92 20.66 -5.73
N ALA A 15 27.00 21.33 -4.58
CA ALA A 15 26.49 20.80 -3.32
C ALA A 15 24.96 20.58 -3.36
N GLY A 16 24.23 21.52 -3.96
CA GLY A 16 22.78 21.42 -4.14
C GLY A 16 22.40 20.21 -4.99
N VAL A 17 23.03 20.02 -6.15
CA VAL A 17 22.76 18.87 -7.04
C VAL A 17 23.10 17.55 -6.36
N ILE A 18 24.21 17.49 -5.60
CA ILE A 18 24.57 16.28 -4.84
C ILE A 18 23.52 15.98 -3.77
N LEU A 19 23.07 16.98 -3.02
CA LEU A 19 22.02 16.81 -2.01
C LEU A 19 20.70 16.33 -2.64
N LEU A 20 20.29 16.95 -3.75
CA LEU A 20 19.11 16.54 -4.51
C LEU A 20 19.23 15.11 -5.03
N ALA A 21 20.41 14.72 -5.55
CA ALA A 21 20.66 13.35 -6.01
C ALA A 21 20.58 12.34 -4.87
N LEU A 22 21.15 12.65 -3.70
CA LEU A 22 21.05 11.81 -2.52
C LEU A 22 19.59 11.67 -2.04
N ALA A 23 18.84 12.78 -2.00
CA ALA A 23 17.43 12.77 -1.65
C ALA A 23 16.62 11.92 -2.64
N ALA A 24 16.87 12.05 -3.94
CA ALA A 24 16.24 11.24 -4.97
C ALA A 24 16.52 9.73 -4.81
N ILE A 25 17.75 9.35 -4.44
CA ILE A 25 18.11 7.96 -4.15
C ILE A 25 17.34 7.44 -2.94
N VAL A 26 17.25 8.23 -1.86
CA VAL A 26 16.48 7.86 -0.67
C VAL A 26 15.00 7.69 -1.02
N PHE A 27 14.41 8.62 -1.77
CA PHE A 27 13.01 8.56 -2.18
C PHE A 27 12.73 7.39 -3.14
N SER A 28 13.68 7.07 -4.03
CA SER A 28 13.59 5.91 -4.92
C SER A 28 13.60 4.58 -4.15
N LYS A 29 14.30 4.53 -3.00
CA LYS A 29 14.24 3.36 -2.10
C LYS A 29 12.88 3.21 -1.41
N GLN A 30 12.19 4.30 -1.07
CA GLN A 30 10.82 4.25 -0.53
C GLN A 30 9.86 3.57 -1.54
N MET A 31 9.93 3.95 -2.82
CA MET A 31 9.12 3.28 -3.87
C MET A 31 9.45 1.78 -4.05
N LYS A 32 10.70 1.36 -3.81
CA LYS A 32 11.08 -0.07 -3.85
C LYS A 32 10.59 -0.84 -2.62
N LEU A 33 10.26 -0.16 -1.52
CA LEU A 33 9.62 -0.78 -0.35
C LEU A 33 8.16 -1.12 -0.64
N ASP A 34 7.42 -0.21 -1.30
CA ASP A 34 6.03 -0.42 -1.75
C ASP A 34 5.88 -1.62 -2.69
N ARG A 35 6.84 -1.85 -3.59
CA ARG A 35 6.80 -3.00 -4.51
C ARG A 35 6.80 -4.33 -3.76
N LYS A 36 7.48 -4.44 -2.62
CA LYS A 36 7.50 -5.68 -1.83
C LYS A 36 6.12 -5.93 -1.20
N ALA A 37 5.51 -4.91 -0.61
CA ALA A 37 4.17 -5.00 -0.04
C ALA A 37 3.14 -5.38 -1.12
N HIS A 38 3.16 -4.70 -2.27
CA HIS A 38 2.25 -5.00 -3.38
C HIS A 38 2.43 -6.41 -3.95
N LEU A 39 3.67 -6.92 -4.03
CA LEU A 39 3.93 -8.31 -4.45
C LEU A 39 3.43 -9.34 -3.44
N VAL A 40 3.60 -9.08 -2.14
CA VAL A 40 3.08 -9.92 -1.06
C VAL A 40 1.55 -9.98 -1.13
N VAL A 41 0.89 -8.83 -1.30
CA VAL A 41 -0.58 -8.78 -1.46
C VAL A 41 -1.03 -9.50 -2.73
N LEU A 42 -0.35 -9.30 -3.87
CA LEU A 42 -0.66 -10.00 -5.13
C LEU A 42 -0.55 -11.52 -4.98
N GLN A 43 0.48 -12.01 -4.31
CA GLN A 43 0.67 -13.43 -4.06
C GLN A 43 -0.47 -13.98 -3.20
N GLU A 44 -0.92 -13.24 -2.20
CA GLU A 44 -2.05 -13.62 -1.37
C GLU A 44 -3.37 -13.60 -2.15
N VAL A 45 -3.63 -12.59 -2.97
CA VAL A 45 -4.79 -12.53 -3.87
C VAL A 45 -4.80 -13.70 -4.84
N ALA A 46 -3.63 -14.07 -5.40
CA ALA A 46 -3.52 -15.23 -6.27
C ALA A 46 -3.84 -16.54 -5.54
N ARG A 47 -3.38 -16.70 -4.29
CA ARG A 47 -3.67 -17.85 -3.43
C ARG A 47 -5.16 -17.99 -3.14
N ILE A 48 -5.82 -16.90 -2.75
CA ILE A 48 -7.27 -16.89 -2.48
C ILE A 48 -8.06 -17.19 -3.77
N LYS A 49 -7.68 -16.58 -4.90
CA LYS A 49 -8.31 -16.86 -6.20
C LYS A 49 -8.15 -18.31 -6.65
N ALA A 50 -7.06 -18.97 -6.27
CA ALA A 50 -6.84 -20.40 -6.50
C ALA A 50 -7.66 -21.32 -5.57
N GLY A 51 -8.52 -20.77 -4.70
CA GLY A 51 -9.34 -21.53 -3.75
C GLY A 51 -8.65 -21.78 -2.40
N GLY A 52 -7.57 -21.06 -2.11
CA GLY A 52 -6.90 -21.12 -0.81
C GLY A 52 -7.80 -20.65 0.32
N LYS A 53 -7.70 -21.31 1.49
CA LYS A 53 -8.47 -20.92 2.68
C LYS A 53 -7.95 -19.59 3.22
N ILE A 54 -8.86 -18.66 3.53
CA ILE A 54 -8.57 -17.36 4.14
C ILE A 54 -7.86 -17.54 5.50
N ALA A 55 -8.13 -18.63 6.22
CA ALA A 55 -7.51 -18.94 7.52
C ALA A 55 -6.03 -19.34 7.46
N ASP A 56 -5.52 -19.81 6.31
CA ASP A 56 -4.12 -20.26 6.15
C ASP A 56 -3.18 -19.11 5.74
N ILE A 57 -3.48 -17.88 6.15
CA ILE A 57 -2.65 -16.70 5.89
C ILE A 57 -1.49 -16.60 6.88
N ALA A 58 -0.31 -16.20 6.41
CA ALA A 58 0.83 -15.90 7.27
C ALA A 58 0.60 -14.58 8.04
N PRO A 59 0.97 -14.50 9.34
CA PRO A 59 0.64 -13.38 10.20
C PRO A 59 1.25 -12.04 9.76
N ASP A 60 2.41 -12.08 9.09
CA ASP A 60 3.07 -10.92 8.48
C ASP A 60 2.30 -10.38 7.27
N VAL A 61 1.81 -11.26 6.39
CA VAL A 61 0.98 -10.90 5.24
C VAL A 61 -0.35 -10.31 5.68
N ARG A 62 -0.95 -10.87 6.74
CA ARG A 62 -2.20 -10.37 7.31
C ARG A 62 -2.07 -8.91 7.74
N LEU A 63 -1.01 -8.57 8.47
CA LEU A 63 -0.79 -7.19 8.93
C LEU A 63 -0.63 -6.21 7.76
N VAL A 64 0.13 -6.59 6.73
CA VAL A 64 0.31 -5.76 5.53
C VAL A 64 -1.02 -5.54 4.79
N VAL A 65 -1.84 -6.59 4.67
CA VAL A 65 -3.16 -6.46 4.02
C VAL A 65 -4.13 -5.64 4.86
N GLU A 66 -4.19 -5.85 6.18
CA GLU A 66 -5.05 -5.05 7.08
C GLU A 66 -4.64 -3.57 7.10
N ASP A 67 -3.34 -3.27 7.09
CA ASP A 67 -2.81 -1.90 7.07
C ASP A 67 -3.10 -1.19 5.73
N LEU A 68 -2.97 -1.91 4.60
CA LEU A 68 -3.25 -1.36 3.28
C LEU A 68 -4.75 -1.20 2.99
N VAL A 69 -5.59 -2.13 3.44
CA VAL A 69 -7.04 -2.13 3.17
C VAL A 69 -7.81 -1.34 4.23
N GLY A 70 -7.27 -1.20 5.45
CA GLY A 70 -7.92 -0.51 6.57
C GLY A 70 -9.04 -1.29 7.24
N HIS A 71 -9.25 -2.56 6.86
CA HIS A 71 -10.27 -3.45 7.40
C HIS A 71 -9.66 -4.79 7.81
N ARG A 72 -10.36 -5.52 8.69
CA ARG A 72 -9.96 -6.88 9.09
C ARG A 72 -9.87 -7.78 7.87
N TYR A 73 -8.82 -8.59 7.80
CA TYR A 73 -8.54 -9.47 6.67
C TYR A 73 -9.72 -10.38 6.33
N GLU A 74 -10.46 -10.86 7.34
CA GLU A 74 -11.63 -11.72 7.13
C GLU A 74 -12.79 -11.00 6.42
N GLU A 75 -12.87 -9.67 6.50
CA GLU A 75 -13.93 -8.86 5.89
C GLU A 75 -13.58 -8.44 4.44
N CYS A 76 -12.30 -8.52 4.06
CA CYS A 76 -11.80 -8.13 2.74
C CYS A 76 -12.27 -9.05 1.60
N TRP A 77 -12.78 -10.25 1.92
CA TRP A 77 -13.14 -11.29 0.95
C TRP A 77 -14.65 -11.52 0.82
N GLY A 78 -15.46 -10.46 1.02
CA GLY A 78 -16.91 -10.52 0.83
C GLY A 78 -17.71 -10.99 2.05
N ASN A 79 -17.10 -11.11 3.23
CA ASN A 79 -17.80 -11.32 4.51
C ASN A 79 -18.01 -10.00 5.29
N SER A 80 -17.95 -8.88 4.58
CA SER A 80 -18.11 -7.53 5.15
C SER A 80 -19.52 -7.37 5.72
N ARG A 81 -19.65 -6.71 6.88
CA ARG A 81 -20.95 -6.44 7.54
C ARG A 81 -21.96 -5.75 6.61
N LEU A 82 -21.48 -4.91 5.70
CA LEU A 82 -22.29 -4.21 4.69
C LEU A 82 -23.14 -5.14 3.79
N PHE A 83 -22.63 -6.33 3.45
CA PHE A 83 -23.39 -7.31 2.65
C PHE A 83 -24.39 -8.10 3.50
N LYS A 84 -24.17 -8.23 4.81
CA LYS A 84 -25.12 -8.88 5.73
C LYS A 84 -26.33 -7.98 5.96
N ASP A 85 -26.10 -6.70 6.26
CA ASP A 85 -27.18 -5.73 6.50
C ASP A 85 -28.07 -5.55 5.25
N THR A 86 -27.46 -5.57 4.06
CA THR A 86 -28.21 -5.47 2.79
C THR A 86 -29.07 -6.72 2.53
N ARG A 87 -28.60 -7.93 2.89
CA ARG A 87 -29.39 -9.16 2.78
C ARG A 87 -30.55 -9.17 3.77
N GLU A 88 -30.34 -8.72 5.01
CA GLU A 88 -31.40 -8.64 6.01
C GLU A 88 -32.49 -7.63 5.62
N GLY A 89 -32.10 -6.46 5.09
CA GLY A 89 -33.05 -5.46 4.58
C GLY A 89 -33.85 -5.94 3.35
N ALA A 90 -33.20 -6.64 2.41
CA ALA A 90 -33.87 -7.20 1.24
C ALA A 90 -34.82 -8.37 1.61
N VAL A 91 -34.43 -9.22 2.58
CA VAL A 91 -35.27 -10.31 3.09
C VAL A 91 -36.47 -9.76 3.86
N GLN A 92 -36.31 -8.71 4.68
CA GLN A 92 -37.44 -8.05 5.34
C GLN A 92 -38.44 -7.44 4.35
N THR A 93 -37.95 -6.84 3.27
CA THR A 93 -38.81 -6.20 2.26
C THR A 93 -39.55 -7.24 1.42
N ALA A 94 -38.91 -8.38 1.10
CA ALA A 94 -39.51 -9.46 0.31
C ALA A 94 -40.53 -10.30 1.10
N VAL A 95 -40.44 -10.35 2.43
CA VAL A 95 -41.39 -11.07 3.30
C VAL A 95 -42.59 -10.17 3.69
N SER A 96 -42.47 -8.85 3.51
CA SER A 96 -43.52 -7.89 3.82
C SER A 96 -44.50 -7.60 2.66
N HIS A 97 -44.41 -8.34 1.56
CA HIS A 97 -45.28 -8.23 0.37
C HIS A 97 -46.04 -9.53 0.08
#